data_AF-A0A1C7LXG6-F1
#
_entry.id   AF-A0A1C7LXG6-F1
#
_cell.length_a   1.000
_cell.length_b   1.000
_cell.length_c   1.000
_cell.angle_alpha   90.00
_cell.angle_beta   90.00
_cell.angle_gamma   90.00
#
_symmetry.space_group_name_H-M   'P 1'
#
loop_
_entity.id
_entity.type
_entity.pdbx_description
1 polymer ?
#
loop_
_entity_poly.entity_id
_entity_poly.type
_entity_poly.pdbx_seq_one_letter_code
_entity_poly.pdbx_strand_id
1 'polypeptide(L)'
;MLNKLINGSVGFAWGVRAAAFFTLGLLILANLLMTTRYTYIKGAARGARPQRSPKEVLSDGPYWIANLGAFLVLMVLYIPYFYIQLFVSVHGLSANLAFYSLAIMNASSIFGRIVLNFAADFVGPYNMISCVSVVSAALVFVMFAATSTTGVILFSIFYGFFSGGFSSLMPAALASLSDDMSEIGIRIGVGCFVTSFGILIGNPIAGALLNPGFRWSRLITFCGAEMLGASVFSFVVRHLIARRKGTQRV
;
A
#
# COMPACT_ATOMS: atom_id res chain seq x y z
N MET A 1 20.92 -0.62 2.46
CA MET A 1 21.91 -1.32 1.61
C MET A 1 22.41 -0.41 0.48
N LEU A 2 21.56 0.00 -0.45
CA LEU A 2 21.96 0.78 -1.64
C LEU A 2 22.71 2.07 -1.32
N ASN A 3 22.23 2.86 -0.35
CA ASN A 3 22.86 4.13 0.04
C ASN A 3 24.31 3.94 0.57
N LYS A 4 24.60 2.82 1.26
CA LYS A 4 25.96 2.49 1.72
C LYS A 4 26.85 1.93 0.61
N LEU A 5 26.28 1.23 -0.38
CA LEU A 5 27.03 0.72 -1.54
C LEU A 5 27.40 1.84 -2.52
N ILE A 6 26.47 2.77 -2.76
CA ILE A 6 26.67 3.90 -3.68
C ILE A 6 27.71 4.88 -3.15
N ASN A 7 27.65 5.20 -1.85
CA ASN A 7 28.59 6.13 -1.20
C ASN A 7 29.84 5.44 -0.63
N GLY A 8 29.98 4.12 -0.85
CA GLY A 8 31.13 3.34 -0.42
C GLY A 8 32.16 3.14 -1.53
N SER A 9 33.18 2.33 -1.25
CA SER A 9 34.30 2.01 -2.17
C SER A 9 33.89 1.33 -3.49
N VAL A 10 32.66 0.82 -3.57
CA VAL A 10 32.13 0.10 -4.73
C VAL A 10 31.63 1.06 -5.81
N GLY A 11 31.24 2.29 -5.44
CA GLY A 11 30.75 3.32 -6.35
C GLY A 11 29.33 3.05 -6.91
N PHE A 12 28.77 4.07 -7.57
CA PHE A 12 27.39 4.05 -8.06
C PHE A 12 27.11 2.92 -9.07
N ALA A 13 27.97 2.75 -10.07
CA ALA A 13 27.75 1.78 -11.16
C ALA A 13 27.70 0.33 -10.65
N TRP A 14 28.65 -0.08 -9.81
CA TRP A 14 28.66 -1.44 -9.26
C TRP A 14 27.62 -1.64 -8.17
N GLY A 15 27.28 -0.59 -7.40
CA GLY A 15 26.16 -0.64 -6.45
C GLY A 15 24.82 -0.96 -7.14
N VAL A 16 24.54 -0.33 -8.29
CA VAL A 16 23.34 -0.60 -9.09
C VAL A 16 23.37 -2.01 -9.69
N ARG A 17 24.52 -2.46 -10.24
CA ARG A 17 24.66 -3.82 -10.79
C ARG A 17 24.46 -4.90 -9.73
N ALA A 18 25.04 -4.74 -8.54
CA ALA A 18 24.87 -5.69 -7.44
C ALA A 18 23.39 -5.82 -7.03
N ALA A 19 22.67 -4.70 -6.94
CA ALA A 19 21.23 -4.73 -6.68
C ALA A 19 20.43 -5.40 -7.81
N ALA A 20 20.83 -5.18 -9.07
CA ALA A 20 20.21 -5.84 -10.22
C ALA A 20 20.43 -7.36 -10.20
N PHE A 21 21.66 -7.84 -9.99
CA PHE A 21 21.96 -9.28 -9.89
C PHE A 21 21.22 -9.95 -8.73
N PHE A 22 21.15 -9.28 -7.58
CA PHE A 22 20.38 -9.77 -6.44
C PHE A 22 18.89 -9.93 -6.78
N THR A 23 18.29 -8.90 -7.38
CA THR A 23 16.88 -8.92 -7.80
C THR A 23 16.62 -9.99 -8.85
N LEU A 24 17.52 -10.14 -9.82
CA LEU A 24 17.44 -11.14 -10.88
C LEU A 24 17.49 -12.57 -10.31
N GLY A 25 18.41 -12.84 -9.39
CA GLY A 25 18.51 -14.15 -8.73
C GLY A 25 17.22 -14.52 -7.98
N LEU A 26 16.65 -13.58 -7.22
CA LEU A 26 15.37 -13.78 -6.55
C LEU A 26 14.21 -14.00 -7.54
N LEU A 27 14.19 -13.26 -8.65
CA LEU A 27 13.17 -13.40 -9.69
C LEU A 27 13.25 -14.74 -10.41
N ILE A 28 14.46 -15.25 -10.70
CA ILE A 28 14.66 -16.58 -11.28
C ILE A 28 14.12 -17.65 -10.32
N LEU A 29 14.49 -17.57 -9.04
CA LEU A 29 13.97 -18.51 -8.02
C LEU A 29 12.44 -18.44 -7.91
N ALA A 30 11.86 -17.23 -7.92
CA ALA A 30 10.41 -17.06 -7.88
C ALA A 30 9.71 -17.71 -9.08
N ASN A 31 10.24 -17.55 -10.30
CA ASN A 31 9.69 -18.18 -11.49
C ASN A 31 9.82 -19.71 -11.46
N LEU A 32 10.93 -20.24 -10.95
CA LEU A 32 11.15 -21.69 -10.83
C LEU A 32 10.26 -22.34 -9.76
N LEU A 33 9.94 -21.62 -8.69
CA LEU A 33 9.09 -22.10 -7.59
C LEU A 33 7.60 -21.89 -7.84
N MET A 34 7.22 -20.93 -8.70
CA MET A 34 5.83 -20.61 -8.99
C MET A 34 5.16 -21.79 -9.70
N THR A 35 4.24 -22.43 -8.99
CA THR A 35 3.44 -23.55 -9.53
C THR A 35 1.97 -23.19 -9.46
N THR A 36 1.25 -23.34 -10.57
CA THR A 36 -0.21 -23.21 -10.61
C THR A 36 -0.84 -24.37 -9.84
N ARG A 37 -1.75 -24.07 -8.91
CA ARG A 37 -2.39 -25.10 -8.08
C ARG A 37 -3.26 -26.03 -8.94
N TYR A 38 -2.82 -27.26 -9.13
CA TYR A 38 -3.42 -28.28 -10.03
C TYR A 38 -4.91 -28.58 -9.73
N THR A 39 -5.36 -28.48 -8.48
CA THR A 39 -6.76 -28.72 -8.06
C THR A 39 -7.76 -27.80 -8.77
N TYR A 40 -7.34 -26.62 -9.23
CA TYR A 40 -8.21 -25.63 -9.83
C TYR A 40 -8.50 -25.88 -11.34
N ILE A 41 -7.57 -26.51 -12.07
CA ILE A 41 -7.73 -26.83 -13.50
C ILE A 41 -8.89 -27.81 -13.72
N LYS A 42 -9.07 -28.79 -12.82
CA LYS A 42 -10.18 -29.76 -12.90
C LYS A 42 -11.54 -29.18 -12.46
N GLY A 43 -11.55 -28.18 -11.59
CA GLY A 43 -12.78 -27.48 -11.16
C GLY A 43 -13.30 -26.51 -12.22
N ALA A 44 -12.41 -25.73 -12.83
CA ALA A 44 -12.73 -24.82 -13.94
C ALA A 44 -13.24 -25.57 -15.20
N ALA A 45 -12.73 -26.79 -15.44
CA ALA A 45 -13.20 -27.66 -16.53
C ALA A 45 -14.58 -28.30 -16.28
N ARG A 46 -15.05 -28.39 -15.03
CA ARG A 46 -16.32 -29.06 -14.67
C ARG A 46 -17.51 -28.11 -14.43
N GLY A 47 -17.28 -26.80 -14.41
CA GLY A 47 -18.32 -25.82 -14.09
C GLY A 47 -18.05 -24.44 -14.67
N ALA A 48 -17.68 -24.37 -15.95
CA ALA A 48 -17.48 -23.11 -16.66
C ALA A 48 -18.79 -22.31 -16.71
N ARG A 49 -19.05 -21.49 -15.68
CA ARG A 49 -19.92 -20.33 -15.82
C ARG A 49 -19.36 -19.48 -16.96
N PRO A 50 -20.21 -18.88 -17.80
CA PRO A 50 -19.74 -18.04 -18.89
C PRO A 50 -18.82 -16.97 -18.30
N GLN A 51 -17.61 -16.83 -18.86
CA GLN A 51 -16.71 -15.76 -18.48
C GLN A 51 -17.49 -14.45 -18.63
N ARG A 52 -17.73 -13.75 -17.53
CA ARG A 52 -18.33 -12.42 -17.61
C ARG A 52 -17.46 -11.57 -18.51
N SER A 53 -18.11 -10.86 -19.43
CA SER A 53 -17.40 -10.00 -20.35
C SER A 53 -16.61 -8.94 -19.56
N PRO A 54 -15.42 -8.50 -20.01
CA PRO A 54 -14.70 -7.39 -19.35
C PRO A 54 -15.59 -6.15 -19.14
N LYS A 55 -16.61 -5.97 -19.98
CA LYS A 55 -17.60 -4.89 -19.88
C LYS A 55 -18.47 -5.00 -18.61
N GLU A 56 -18.84 -6.19 -18.18
CA GLU A 56 -19.62 -6.42 -16.95
C GLU A 56 -18.79 -6.12 -15.71
N VAL A 57 -17.51 -6.52 -15.70
CA VAL A 57 -16.56 -6.21 -14.63
C VAL A 57 -16.36 -4.69 -14.51
N LEU A 58 -16.21 -4.00 -15.65
CA LEU A 58 -16.05 -2.55 -15.71
C LEU A 58 -17.35 -1.77 -15.45
N SER A 59 -18.50 -2.43 -15.38
CA SER A 59 -19.79 -1.79 -15.07
C SER A 59 -20.15 -1.89 -13.58
N ASP A 60 -19.33 -2.55 -12.76
CA ASP A 60 -19.59 -2.76 -11.34
C ASP A 60 -19.31 -1.47 -10.53
N GLY A 61 -20.38 -0.76 -10.14
CA GLY A 61 -20.29 0.50 -9.40
C GLY A 61 -19.46 0.42 -8.12
N PRO A 62 -19.69 -0.55 -7.20
CA PRO A 62 -18.89 -0.74 -5.99
C PRO A 62 -17.39 -0.94 -6.27
N TYR A 63 -17.03 -1.55 -7.40
CA TYR A 63 -15.64 -1.75 -7.81
C TYR A 63 -14.95 -0.42 -8.15
N TRP A 64 -15.63 0.50 -8.83
CA TRP A 64 -15.07 1.82 -9.11
C TRP A 64 -14.93 2.69 -7.85
N ILE A 65 -15.88 2.60 -6.92
CA ILE A 65 -15.80 3.29 -5.62
C ILE A 65 -14.61 2.74 -4.82
N ALA A 66 -14.38 1.42 -4.84
CA ALA A 66 -13.22 0.78 -4.21
C ALA A 66 -11.90 1.26 -4.83
N ASN A 67 -11.84 1.34 -6.16
CA ASN A 67 -10.67 1.84 -6.86
C ASN A 67 -10.40 3.33 -6.59
N LEU A 68 -11.44 4.15 -6.48
CA LEU A 68 -11.28 5.55 -6.10
C LEU A 68 -10.73 5.69 -4.68
N GLY A 69 -11.27 4.92 -3.72
CA GLY A 69 -10.71 4.89 -2.37
C GLY A 69 -9.25 4.43 -2.35
N ALA A 70 -8.93 3.35 -3.05
CA ALA A 70 -7.56 2.83 -3.17
C ALA A 70 -6.61 3.83 -3.85
N PHE A 71 -7.09 4.58 -4.85
CA PHE A 71 -6.35 5.62 -5.54
C PHE A 71 -5.95 6.74 -4.58
N LEU A 72 -6.89 7.23 -3.77
CA LEU A 72 -6.62 8.28 -2.78
C LEU A 72 -5.63 7.80 -1.71
N VAL A 73 -5.77 6.57 -1.21
CA VAL A 73 -4.77 6.02 -0.26
C VAL A 73 -3.40 5.96 -0.91
N LEU A 74 -3.28 5.32 -2.07
CA LEU A 74 -1.98 5.10 -2.72
C LEU A 74 -1.32 6.40 -3.21
N MET A 75 -2.11 7.45 -3.45
CA MET A 75 -1.57 8.78 -3.72
C MET A 75 -0.73 9.30 -2.56
N VAL A 76 -1.10 9.01 -1.31
CA VAL A 76 -0.44 9.60 -0.14
C VAL A 76 0.31 8.60 0.75
N LEU A 77 0.05 7.30 0.60
CA LEU A 77 0.64 6.22 1.42
C LEU A 77 2.17 6.22 1.41
N TYR A 78 2.79 6.54 0.27
CA TYR A 78 4.23 6.52 0.12
C TYR A 78 4.91 7.85 0.46
N ILE A 79 4.15 8.95 0.61
CA ILE A 79 4.73 10.26 0.91
C ILE A 79 5.57 10.20 2.20
N PRO A 80 5.09 9.65 3.34
CA PRO A 80 5.93 9.55 4.53
C PRO A 80 7.20 8.71 4.31
N TYR A 81 7.17 7.67 3.47
CA TYR A 81 8.37 6.91 3.14
C TYR A 81 9.43 7.75 2.42
N PHE A 82 9.02 8.63 1.51
CA PHE A 82 9.94 9.51 0.78
C PHE A 82 10.45 10.67 1.65
N TYR A 83 9.59 11.22 2.50
CA TYR A 83 9.88 12.46 3.23
C TYR A 83 10.40 12.26 4.66
N ILE A 84 10.32 11.05 5.25
CA ILE A 84 10.75 10.83 6.64
C ILE A 84 12.23 11.19 6.88
N GLN A 85 13.12 10.87 5.94
CA GLN A 85 14.54 11.19 6.09
C GLN A 85 14.77 12.71 6.09
N LEU A 86 14.08 13.41 5.18
CA LEU A 86 14.12 14.87 5.10
C LEU A 86 13.51 15.51 6.37
N PHE A 87 12.41 14.96 6.86
CA PHE A 87 11.75 15.41 8.08
C PHE A 87 12.69 15.34 9.29
N VAL A 88 13.36 14.20 9.48
CA VAL A 88 14.34 14.01 10.55
C VAL A 88 15.51 15.00 10.44
N SER A 89 16.02 15.20 9.23
CA SER A 89 17.13 16.13 8.97
C SER A 89 16.77 17.59 9.27
N VAL A 90 15.60 18.04 8.80
CA VAL A 90 15.13 19.43 9.01
C VAL A 90 14.85 19.73 10.48
N HIS A 91 14.47 18.74 11.27
CA HIS A 91 14.27 18.87 12.72
C HIS A 91 15.56 18.74 13.54
N GLY A 92 16.74 18.70 12.89
CA GLY A 92 18.04 18.68 13.56
C GLY A 92 18.38 17.37 14.28
N LEU A 93 17.70 16.27 13.93
CA LEU A 93 17.95 14.95 14.52
C LEU A 93 19.12 14.25 13.78
N SER A 94 19.65 13.18 14.39
CA SER A 94 20.86 12.53 13.87
C SER A 94 20.67 11.92 12.46
N ALA A 95 21.71 12.00 11.62
CA ALA A 95 21.72 11.37 10.30
C ALA A 95 21.55 9.83 10.36
N ASN A 96 22.05 9.20 11.43
CA ASN A 96 21.82 7.79 11.70
C ASN A 96 20.32 7.52 11.88
N LEU A 97 19.62 8.34 12.66
CA LEU A 97 18.18 8.20 12.83
C LEU A 97 17.43 8.35 11.50
N ALA A 98 17.80 9.31 10.66
CA ALA A 98 17.15 9.50 9.35
C ALA A 98 17.27 8.22 8.49
N PHE A 99 18.47 7.65 8.41
CA PHE A 99 18.71 6.42 7.67
C PHE A 99 17.95 5.21 8.26
N TYR A 100 17.99 5.05 9.58
CA TYR A 100 17.32 3.93 10.24
C TYR A 100 15.80 4.08 10.28
N SER A 101 15.23 5.28 10.25
CA SER A 101 13.77 5.50 10.27
C SER A 101 13.09 4.82 9.09
N LEU A 102 13.64 5.01 7.88
CA LEU A 102 13.12 4.32 6.69
C LEU A 102 13.32 2.80 6.77
N ALA A 103 14.43 2.33 7.33
CA ALA A 103 14.67 0.90 7.53
C ALA A 103 13.66 0.29 8.52
N ILE A 104 13.38 0.99 9.61
CA ILE A 104 12.38 0.61 10.63
C ILE A 104 10.99 0.55 10.00
N MET A 105 10.60 1.55 9.20
CA MET A 105 9.31 1.56 8.49
C MET A 105 9.13 0.36 7.56
N ASN A 106 10.19 -0.04 6.85
CA ASN A 106 10.13 -1.21 5.97
C ASN A 106 10.11 -2.52 6.77
N ALA A 107 10.86 -2.60 7.88
CA ALA A 107 10.86 -3.76 8.76
C ALA A 107 9.49 -3.98 9.43
N SER A 108 8.88 -2.92 9.98
CA SER A 108 7.55 -3.00 10.60
C SER A 108 6.45 -3.34 9.59
N SER A 109 6.60 -2.89 8.35
CA SER A 109 5.70 -3.23 7.23
C SER A 109 5.61 -4.73 6.97
N ILE A 110 6.70 -5.49 7.14
CA ILE A 110 6.68 -6.96 7.01
C ILE A 110 5.70 -7.58 8.01
N PHE A 111 5.78 -7.17 9.28
CA PHE A 111 4.87 -7.67 10.32
C PHE A 111 3.43 -7.23 10.06
N GLY A 112 3.22 -5.99 9.63
CA GLY A 112 1.91 -5.49 9.24
C GLY A 112 1.26 -6.31 8.12
N ARG A 113 2.04 -6.65 7.08
CA ARG A 113 1.60 -7.51 5.98
C ARG A 113 1.17 -8.89 6.46
N ILE A 114 1.88 -9.48 7.41
CA ILE A 114 1.53 -10.82 7.90
C ILE A 114 0.31 -10.75 8.83
N VAL A 115 0.38 -9.93 9.88
CA VAL A 115 -0.61 -9.89 10.95
C VAL A 115 -1.95 -9.36 10.47
N LEU A 116 -1.97 -8.26 9.71
CA LEU A 116 -3.21 -7.65 9.26
C LEU A 116 -3.89 -8.47 8.15
N ASN A 117 -3.14 -9.17 7.31
CA ASN A 117 -3.73 -10.05 6.29
C ASN A 117 -4.28 -11.32 6.95
N PHE A 118 -3.53 -11.92 7.89
CA PHE A 118 -4.05 -13.03 8.66
C PHE A 118 -5.33 -12.65 9.42
N ALA A 119 -5.36 -11.48 10.05
CA ALA A 119 -6.55 -11.00 10.74
C ALA A 119 -7.71 -10.70 9.75
N ALA A 120 -7.42 -10.22 8.54
CA ALA A 120 -8.42 -10.00 7.50
C ALA A 120 -9.10 -11.30 7.04
N ASP A 121 -8.42 -12.44 7.11
CA ASP A 121 -9.04 -13.73 6.81
C ASP A 121 -10.17 -14.08 7.79
N PHE A 122 -10.14 -13.57 9.03
CA PHE A 122 -11.20 -13.79 10.02
C PHE A 122 -12.30 -12.73 9.98
N VAL A 123 -11.92 -11.46 9.85
CA VAL A 123 -12.88 -10.34 9.95
C VAL A 123 -13.45 -9.88 8.61
N GLY A 124 -12.80 -10.22 7.50
CA GLY A 124 -13.10 -9.74 6.16
C GLY A 124 -12.12 -8.67 5.66
N PRO A 125 -11.75 -8.69 4.37
CA PRO A 125 -10.76 -7.79 3.81
C PRO A 125 -11.19 -6.31 3.82
N TYR A 126 -12.46 -5.97 3.55
CA TYR A 126 -12.91 -4.57 3.57
C TYR A 126 -13.07 -4.00 4.97
N ASN A 127 -13.47 -4.83 5.94
CA ASN A 127 -13.47 -4.45 7.34
C ASN A 127 -12.06 -4.09 7.81
N MET A 128 -11.08 -4.93 7.47
CA MET A 128 -9.69 -4.67 7.83
C MET A 128 -9.14 -3.44 7.11
N ILE A 129 -9.37 -3.31 5.79
CA ILE A 129 -8.94 -2.12 5.03
C ILE A 129 -9.52 -0.85 5.63
N SER A 130 -10.80 -0.82 5.97
CA SER A 130 -11.44 0.38 6.53
C SER A 130 -10.79 0.77 7.86
N CYS A 131 -10.52 -0.20 8.74
CA CYS A 131 -9.83 0.02 10.01
C CYS A 131 -8.40 0.55 9.80
N VAL A 132 -7.64 -0.13 8.95
CA VAL A 132 -6.24 0.23 8.65
C VAL A 132 -6.14 1.61 8.01
N SER A 133 -7.08 1.99 7.12
CA SER A 133 -7.13 3.31 6.51
C SER A 133 -7.35 4.41 7.55
N VAL A 134 -8.29 4.23 8.49
CA VAL A 134 -8.55 5.22 9.55
C VAL A 134 -7.35 5.36 10.49
N VAL A 135 -6.76 4.24 10.91
CA VAL A 135 -5.59 4.27 11.79
C VAL A 135 -4.40 4.91 11.09
N SER A 136 -4.19 4.60 9.81
CA SER A 136 -3.14 5.23 9.01
C SER A 136 -3.38 6.74 8.89
N ALA A 137 -4.62 7.17 8.65
CA ALA A 137 -5.00 8.59 8.57
C ALA A 137 -4.66 9.33 9.88
N ALA A 138 -5.01 8.75 11.02
CA ALA A 138 -4.66 9.28 12.32
C ALA A 138 -3.14 9.36 12.53
N LEU A 139 -2.39 8.31 12.15
CA LEU A 139 -0.94 8.27 12.27
C LEU A 139 -0.24 9.34 11.42
N VAL A 140 -0.77 9.69 10.25
CA VAL A 140 -0.22 10.81 9.46
C VAL A 140 -0.28 12.12 10.25
N PHE A 141 -1.37 12.39 10.96
CA PHE A 141 -1.46 13.59 11.81
C PHE A 141 -0.50 13.54 13.00
N VAL A 142 -0.14 12.36 13.51
CA VAL A 142 0.88 12.22 14.57
C VAL A 142 2.24 12.74 14.11
N MET A 143 2.51 12.78 12.79
CA MET A 143 3.74 13.36 12.24
C MET A 143 3.92 14.85 12.64
N PHE A 144 2.84 15.59 12.94
CA PHE A 144 2.93 16.96 13.49
C PHE A 144 3.66 17.02 14.84
N ALA A 145 3.49 16.00 15.68
CA ALA A 145 4.02 15.97 17.04
C ALA A 145 5.34 15.18 17.14
N ALA A 146 5.73 14.46 16.07
CA ALA A 146 6.88 13.56 16.06
C ALA A 146 8.23 14.27 15.88
N THR A 147 8.49 15.35 16.63
CA THR A 147 9.74 16.14 16.51
C THR A 147 10.90 15.60 17.35
N SER A 148 10.68 14.56 18.15
CA SER A 148 11.70 13.91 18.99
C SER A 148 12.19 12.59 18.39
N THR A 149 13.38 12.16 18.77
CA THR A 149 13.97 10.85 18.37
C THR A 149 13.01 9.69 18.62
N THR A 150 12.42 9.64 19.82
CA THR A 150 11.45 8.60 20.19
C THR A 150 10.17 8.70 19.38
N GLY A 151 9.68 9.92 19.14
CA GLY A 151 8.47 10.16 18.33
C GLY A 151 8.63 9.65 16.89
N VAL A 152 9.77 9.92 16.27
CA VAL A 152 10.09 9.44 14.91
C VAL A 152 10.18 7.91 14.86
N ILE A 153 10.81 7.27 15.86
CA ILE A 153 10.90 5.80 15.92
C ILE A 153 9.51 5.18 16.06
N LEU A 154 8.69 5.67 16.99
CA LEU A 154 7.34 5.15 17.20
C LEU A 154 6.47 5.35 15.95
N PHE A 155 6.52 6.55 15.36
CA PHE A 155 5.85 6.82 14.09
C PHE A 155 6.29 5.84 13.00
N SER A 156 7.59 5.62 12.85
CA SER A 156 8.14 4.70 11.85
C SER A 156 7.62 3.27 12.02
N ILE A 157 7.54 2.79 13.27
CA ILE A 157 7.05 1.45 13.60
C ILE A 157 5.56 1.34 13.26
N PHE A 158 4.72 2.21 13.85
CA PHE A 158 3.28 2.12 13.69
C PHE A 158 2.84 2.42 12.26
N TYR A 159 3.34 3.50 11.68
CA TYR A 159 2.98 3.86 10.30
C TYR A 159 3.42 2.77 9.32
N GLY A 160 4.65 2.24 9.47
CA GLY A 160 5.12 1.16 8.61
C GLY A 160 4.27 -0.12 8.74
N PHE A 161 3.85 -0.47 9.95
CA PHE A 161 2.97 -1.62 10.21
C PHE A 161 1.62 -1.49 9.49
N PHE A 162 0.89 -0.39 9.71
CA PHE A 162 -0.44 -0.22 9.11
C PHE A 162 -0.39 0.03 7.59
N SER A 163 0.53 0.88 7.11
CA SER A 163 0.66 1.15 5.67
C SER A 163 1.13 -0.09 4.88
N GLY A 164 2.01 -0.89 5.48
CA GLY A 164 2.42 -2.19 4.95
C GLY A 164 1.24 -3.14 4.76
N GLY A 165 0.42 -3.28 5.79
CA GLY A 165 -0.79 -4.11 5.75
C GLY A 165 -1.79 -3.66 4.70
N PHE A 166 -2.01 -2.35 4.54
CA PHE A 166 -2.88 -1.81 3.49
C PHE A 166 -2.39 -2.23 2.09
N SER A 167 -1.09 -2.08 1.81
CA SER A 167 -0.51 -2.38 0.49
C SER A 167 -0.72 -3.83 0.04
N SER A 168 -0.71 -4.80 0.97
CA SER A 168 -0.96 -6.21 0.66
C SER A 168 -2.44 -6.60 0.72
N LEU A 169 -3.26 -5.89 1.51
CA LEU A 169 -4.70 -6.12 1.55
C LEU A 169 -5.41 -5.64 0.29
N MET A 170 -4.91 -4.60 -0.39
CA MET A 170 -5.58 -4.01 -1.55
C MET A 170 -5.87 -5.03 -2.68
N PRO A 171 -4.89 -5.82 -3.17
CA PRO A 171 -5.17 -6.85 -4.18
C PRO A 171 -6.16 -7.91 -3.70
N ALA A 172 -6.07 -8.32 -2.42
CA ALA A 172 -6.99 -9.29 -1.81
C ALA A 172 -8.43 -8.74 -1.73
N ALA A 173 -8.57 -7.47 -1.39
CA ALA A 173 -9.87 -6.80 -1.35
C ALA A 173 -10.47 -6.66 -2.75
N LEU A 174 -9.69 -6.26 -3.77
CA LEU A 174 -10.16 -6.25 -5.15
C LEU A 174 -10.56 -7.64 -5.64
N ALA A 175 -9.79 -8.67 -5.28
CA ALA A 175 -10.12 -10.06 -5.59
C ALA A 175 -11.43 -10.52 -4.92
N SER A 176 -11.73 -10.04 -3.71
CA SER A 176 -12.94 -10.41 -2.97
C SER A 176 -14.25 -9.83 -3.53
N LEU A 177 -14.16 -8.86 -4.46
CA LEU A 177 -15.31 -8.36 -5.24
C LEU A 177 -15.63 -9.23 -6.45
N SER A 178 -14.70 -10.10 -6.86
CA SER A 178 -14.94 -11.02 -7.95
C SER A 178 -15.97 -12.06 -7.54
N ASP A 179 -17.04 -12.19 -8.32
CA ASP A 179 -17.99 -13.30 -8.15
C ASP A 179 -17.41 -14.60 -8.72
N ASP A 180 -16.59 -14.49 -9.77
CA ASP A 180 -15.93 -15.60 -10.44
C ASP A 180 -14.40 -15.41 -10.47
N MET A 181 -13.68 -16.51 -10.26
CA MET A 181 -12.21 -16.52 -10.19
C MET A 181 -11.54 -16.14 -11.53
N SER A 182 -12.26 -16.20 -12.65
CA SER A 182 -11.82 -15.72 -13.97
C SER A 182 -11.70 -14.20 -14.05
N GLU A 183 -12.44 -13.46 -13.22
CA GLU A 183 -12.43 -11.99 -13.22
C GLU A 183 -11.32 -11.40 -12.34
N ILE A 184 -10.75 -12.19 -11.41
CA ILE A 184 -9.76 -11.70 -10.43
C ILE A 184 -8.58 -11.01 -11.11
N GLY A 185 -8.04 -11.61 -12.16
CA GLY A 185 -6.90 -11.05 -12.88
C GLY A 185 -7.22 -9.68 -13.50
N ILE A 186 -8.41 -9.53 -14.11
CA ILE A 186 -8.83 -8.27 -14.73
C ILE A 186 -9.07 -7.20 -13.67
N ARG A 187 -9.75 -7.55 -12.55
CA ARG A 187 -10.03 -6.60 -11.46
C ARG A 187 -8.76 -6.12 -10.76
N ILE A 188 -7.83 -7.03 -10.48
CA ILE A 188 -6.54 -6.64 -9.90
C ILE A 188 -5.75 -5.80 -10.91
N GLY A 189 -5.67 -6.22 -12.18
CA GLY A 189 -4.93 -5.52 -13.22
C GLY A 189 -5.42 -4.10 -13.47
N VAL A 190 -6.74 -3.92 -13.67
CA VAL A 190 -7.36 -2.60 -13.86
C VAL A 190 -7.21 -1.75 -12.60
N GLY A 191 -7.38 -2.32 -11.41
CA GLY A 191 -7.20 -1.56 -10.18
C GLY A 191 -5.76 -1.09 -9.95
N CYS A 192 -4.77 -1.95 -10.22
CA CYS A 192 -3.36 -1.57 -10.21
C CYS A 192 -3.06 -0.47 -11.24
N PHE A 193 -3.66 -0.55 -12.44
CA PHE A 193 -3.50 0.48 -13.46
C PHE A 193 -4.03 1.84 -12.99
N VAL A 194 -5.26 1.90 -12.48
CA VAL A 194 -5.87 3.15 -11.99
C VAL A 194 -5.07 3.73 -10.83
N THR A 195 -4.73 2.90 -9.84
CA THR A 195 -4.03 3.34 -8.64
C THR A 195 -2.57 3.77 -8.88
N SER A 196 -1.93 3.27 -9.94
CA SER A 196 -0.58 3.67 -10.33
C SER A 196 -0.46 5.17 -10.61
N PHE A 197 -1.50 5.77 -11.20
CA PHE A 197 -1.56 7.22 -11.43
C PHE A 197 -1.58 8.00 -10.12
N GLY A 198 -2.23 7.47 -9.08
CA GLY A 198 -2.24 8.07 -7.75
C GLY A 198 -0.82 8.15 -7.18
N ILE A 199 -0.09 7.03 -7.21
CA ILE A 199 1.31 6.98 -6.76
C ILE A 199 2.19 7.95 -7.57
N LEU A 200 1.95 8.05 -8.89
CA LEU A 200 2.71 8.91 -9.78
C LEU A 200 2.53 10.40 -9.46
N ILE A 201 1.30 10.87 -9.23
CA ILE A 201 1.02 12.29 -8.98
C ILE A 201 1.24 12.71 -7.53
N GLY A 202 1.14 11.78 -6.57
CA GLY A 202 1.17 12.08 -5.15
C GLY A 202 2.46 12.74 -4.67
N ASN A 203 3.61 12.20 -5.09
CA ASN A 203 4.92 12.75 -4.69
C ASN A 203 5.21 14.14 -5.27
N PRO A 204 4.96 14.43 -6.56
CA PRO A 204 5.05 15.79 -7.08
C PRO A 204 4.16 16.80 -6.36
N ILE A 205 2.90 16.43 -6.04
CA ILE A 205 1.98 17.30 -5.30
C ILE A 205 2.53 17.56 -3.89
N ALA A 206 3.02 16.51 -3.21
CA ALA A 206 3.71 16.63 -1.93
C ALA A 206 4.89 17.60 -1.98
N GLY A 207 5.75 17.49 -3.00
CA GLY A 207 6.88 18.38 -3.21
C GLY A 207 6.47 19.84 -3.39
N ALA A 208 5.45 20.08 -4.21
CA ALA A 208 4.89 21.42 -4.43
C ALA A 208 4.27 22.00 -3.14
N LEU A 209 3.62 21.17 -2.31
CA LEU A 209 3.04 21.61 -1.04
C LEU A 209 4.10 21.94 0.01
N LEU A 210 5.17 21.15 0.09
CA LEU A 210 6.26 21.36 1.04
C LEU A 210 6.94 22.72 0.80
N ASN A 211 7.09 23.15 -0.46
CA ASN A 211 7.75 24.39 -0.88
C ASN A 211 9.21 24.51 -0.38
N PRO A 212 10.02 25.47 -0.88
CA PRO A 212 11.39 25.67 -0.38
C PRO A 212 11.45 26.05 1.11
N GLY A 213 10.34 26.55 1.67
CA GLY A 213 10.24 26.94 3.08
C GLY A 213 9.83 25.82 4.05
N PHE A 214 9.86 24.55 3.62
CA PHE A 214 9.54 23.38 4.45
C PHE A 214 8.23 23.50 5.24
N ARG A 215 7.15 23.88 4.56
CA ARG A 215 5.80 24.00 5.17
C ARG A 215 5.16 22.62 5.34
N TRP A 216 5.67 21.86 6.31
CA TRP A 216 5.21 20.51 6.65
C TRP A 216 3.72 20.44 6.98
N SER A 217 3.14 21.52 7.49
CA SER A 217 1.71 21.56 7.81
C SER A 217 0.82 21.29 6.60
N ARG A 218 1.12 21.89 5.44
CA ARG A 218 0.35 21.70 4.20
C ARG A 218 0.43 20.27 3.70
N LEU A 219 1.64 19.70 3.76
CA LEU A 219 1.90 18.32 3.36
C LEU A 219 1.12 17.34 4.23
N ILE A 220 1.22 17.48 5.55
CA ILE A 220 0.59 16.57 6.50
C ILE A 220 -0.93 16.70 6.44
N THR A 221 -1.48 17.91 6.34
CA THR A 221 -2.94 18.10 6.19
C THR A 221 -3.46 17.49 4.89
N PHE A 222 -2.70 17.62 3.80
CA PHE A 222 -3.08 17.00 2.52
C PHE A 222 -3.09 15.47 2.64
N CYS A 223 -2.01 14.88 3.14
CA CYS A 223 -1.93 13.43 3.32
C CYS A 223 -3.04 12.91 4.24
N GLY A 224 -3.30 13.60 5.34
CA GLY A 224 -4.35 13.23 6.29
C GLY A 224 -5.75 13.36 5.69
N ALA A 225 -6.04 14.45 4.97
CA ALA A 225 -7.34 14.67 4.32
C ALA A 225 -7.64 13.60 3.25
N GLU A 226 -6.66 13.29 2.41
CA GLU A 226 -6.78 12.26 1.36
C GLU A 226 -7.00 10.87 1.97
N MET A 227 -6.27 10.51 3.04
CA MET A 227 -6.46 9.23 3.74
C MET A 227 -7.79 9.16 4.51
N LEU A 228 -8.28 10.26 5.05
CA LEU A 228 -9.62 10.32 5.63
C LEU A 228 -10.70 10.17 4.55
N GLY A 229 -10.56 10.87 3.42
CA GLY A 229 -11.45 10.72 2.27
C GLY A 229 -11.50 9.28 1.78
N ALA A 230 -10.33 8.66 1.64
CA ALA A 230 -10.22 7.25 1.28
C ALA A 230 -10.85 6.29 2.30
N SER A 231 -10.78 6.62 3.60
CA SER A 231 -11.45 5.87 4.65
C SER A 231 -12.97 5.93 4.49
N VAL A 232 -13.53 7.10 4.15
CA VAL A 232 -14.97 7.24 3.85
C VAL A 232 -15.37 6.36 2.67
N PHE A 233 -14.61 6.39 1.56
CA PHE A 233 -14.87 5.50 0.42
C PHE A 233 -14.78 4.02 0.79
N SER A 234 -13.81 3.65 1.63
CA SER A 234 -13.66 2.27 2.12
C SER A 234 -14.87 1.81 2.92
N PHE A 235 -15.42 2.67 3.80
CA PHE A 235 -16.63 2.38 4.55
C PHE A 235 -17.87 2.28 3.67
N VAL A 236 -18.00 3.15 2.66
CA VAL A 236 -19.10 3.09 1.69
C VAL A 236 -19.07 1.76 0.94
N VAL A 237 -17.89 1.35 0.47
CA VAL A 237 -17.71 0.06 -0.23
C VAL A 237 -18.02 -1.10 0.70
N ARG A 238 -17.49 -1.10 1.92
CA ARG A 238 -17.83 -2.09 2.94
C ARG A 238 -19.33 -2.21 3.13
N HIS A 239 -20.06 -1.09 3.26
CA HIS A 239 -21.52 -1.09 3.44
C HIS A 239 -22.26 -1.65 2.22
N LEU A 240 -21.84 -1.27 1.01
CA LEU A 240 -22.42 -1.77 -0.23
C LEU A 240 -22.20 -3.29 -0.39
N ILE A 241 -21.00 -3.78 -0.08
CA ILE A 241 -20.66 -5.21 -0.17
C ILE A 241 -21.38 -6.00 0.93
N ALA A 242 -21.44 -5.48 2.16
CA ALA A 242 -22.18 -6.10 3.25
C ALA A 242 -23.67 -6.27 2.90
N ARG A 243 -24.28 -5.26 2.26
CA ARG A 243 -25.65 -5.35 1.75
C ARG A 243 -25.78 -6.36 0.61
N ARG A 244 -24.82 -6.42 -0.31
CA ARG A 244 -24.84 -7.35 -1.45
C ARG A 244 -24.68 -8.81 -1.01
N LYS A 245 -23.81 -9.08 -0.04
CA LYS A 245 -23.50 -10.43 0.44
C LYS A 245 -24.38 -10.88 1.62
N GLY A 246 -25.13 -9.97 2.25
CA GLY A 246 -25.95 -10.26 3.43
C GLY A 246 -25.13 -10.63 4.68
N THR A 247 -23.83 -10.39 4.67
CA THR A 247 -22.92 -10.74 5.78
C THR A 247 -22.10 -9.53 6.20
N GLN A 248 -21.78 -9.46 7.50
CA GLN A 248 -20.89 -8.43 8.04
C GLN A 248 -19.40 -8.78 7.87
N ARG A 249 -19.08 -10.00 7.43
CA ARG A 249 -17.71 -10.45 7.12
C ARG A 249 -17.39 -10.13 5.66
N VAL A 250 -16.97 -8.89 5.42
CA VAL A 250 -16.67 -8.34 4.10
C VAL A 250 -15.34 -7.63 4.08
#